data_AF-A0A7C1KX30-F1
#
_entry.id   AF-A0A7C1KX30-F1
#
_cell.length_a   1.000
_cell.length_b   1.000
_cell.length_c   1.000
_cell.angle_alpha   90.00
_cell.angle_beta   90.00
_cell.angle_gamma   90.00
#
_symmetry.space_group_name_H-M   'P 1'
#
loop_
_entity.id
_entity.type
_entity.pdbx_description
1 polymer ?
#
loop_
_entity_poly.entity_id
_entity_poly.type
_entity_poly.pdbx_seq_one_letter_code
_entity_poly.pdbx_strand_id
1 'polypeptide(L)'
;MISLYFLWFLIISQPVSADIGSFCANKWPNDYQMREHCEKQQIEANQELFAIAEEKGLVSNGTLSTSASGGDHERIINRCMNKWEQKRFQTYDFTMVTHCVKQQFDSYRSTVDSRSGDKPTGIKGYCANKWPNDYQMREHCENQQIEANQELFAIAEEKGLVQNGHLSASPSGNATEKIINRCMNKWEKKRFQTYDFTMVVYCI
;
A
#
# COMPACT_ATOMS: atom_id res chain seq x y z
N MET A 1 -18.20 5.46 53.44
CA MET A 1 -16.85 4.99 53.06
C MET A 1 -16.95 4.31 51.71
N ILE A 2 -16.72 5.06 50.64
CA ILE A 2 -16.75 4.55 49.27
C ILE A 2 -15.35 4.02 48.99
N SER A 3 -15.23 2.70 48.81
CA SER A 3 -13.96 2.03 48.57
C SER A 3 -13.43 2.40 47.19
N LEU A 4 -12.32 3.16 47.17
CA LEU A 4 -11.64 3.67 45.97
C LEU A 4 -10.79 2.62 45.22
N TYR A 5 -10.97 1.33 45.48
CA TYR A 5 -10.16 0.25 44.89
C TYR A 5 -10.90 -0.66 43.90
N PHE A 6 -12.17 -0.40 43.59
CA PHE A 6 -12.99 -1.28 42.73
C PHE A 6 -13.37 -0.69 41.36
N LEU A 7 -12.63 0.33 40.88
CA LEU A 7 -12.92 1.00 39.60
C LEU A 7 -11.71 1.07 38.65
N TRP A 8 -10.74 0.15 38.79
CA TRP A 8 -9.61 0.01 37.86
C TRP A 8 -9.66 -1.28 37.01
N PHE A 9 -10.75 -2.03 37.07
CA PHE A 9 -11.04 -3.15 36.19
C PHE A 9 -12.33 -2.91 35.38
N LEU A 10 -12.51 -1.68 34.89
CA LEU A 10 -13.36 -1.48 33.73
C LEU A 10 -12.55 -1.94 32.51
N ILE A 11 -12.58 -3.26 32.30
CA ILE A 11 -12.32 -3.88 31.01
C ILE A 11 -13.19 -3.13 30.01
N ILE A 12 -12.58 -2.28 29.21
CA ILE A 12 -13.21 -1.70 28.04
C ILE A 12 -13.53 -2.90 27.15
N SER A 13 -14.78 -3.33 27.22
CA SER A 13 -15.35 -4.32 26.33
C SER A 13 -15.27 -3.74 24.92
N GLN A 14 -14.25 -4.13 24.14
CA GLN A 14 -14.18 -3.76 22.74
C GLN A 14 -15.13 -4.66 21.95
N PRO A 15 -16.10 -4.09 21.21
CA PRO A 15 -17.07 -4.87 20.46
C PRO A 15 -16.48 -5.28 19.11
N VAL A 16 -15.79 -6.40 19.08
CA VAL A 16 -15.93 -7.38 18.00
C VAL A 16 -15.79 -8.74 18.68
N SER A 17 -16.86 -9.53 18.80
CA SER A 17 -16.72 -10.95 19.12
C SER A 17 -16.19 -11.67 17.87
N ALA A 18 -14.99 -11.27 17.46
CA ALA A 18 -14.15 -11.99 16.53
C ALA A 18 -14.00 -13.41 17.09
N ASP A 19 -14.47 -14.42 16.35
CA ASP A 19 -14.35 -15.80 16.78
C ASP A 19 -12.91 -16.31 16.52
N ILE A 20 -11.95 -15.66 17.18
CA ILE A 20 -10.52 -15.98 17.14
C ILE A 20 -10.32 -17.42 17.61
N GLY A 21 -11.07 -17.86 18.62
CA GLY A 21 -11.05 -19.23 19.11
C GLY A 21 -11.38 -20.24 18.02
N SER A 22 -12.51 -20.08 17.30
CA SER A 22 -12.85 -20.98 16.20
C SER A 22 -11.89 -20.88 15.03
N PHE A 23 -11.36 -19.69 14.72
CA PHE A 23 -10.33 -19.53 13.69
C PHE A 23 -9.06 -20.32 14.03
N CYS A 24 -8.54 -20.15 15.26
CA CYS A 24 -7.33 -20.84 15.71
C CYS A 24 -7.56 -22.36 15.90
N ALA A 25 -8.72 -22.77 16.42
CA ALA A 25 -9.10 -24.17 16.53
C ALA A 25 -9.23 -24.83 15.15
N ASN A 26 -9.67 -24.09 14.12
CA ASN A 26 -9.71 -24.61 12.76
C ASN A 26 -8.32 -24.77 12.14
N LYS A 27 -7.41 -23.80 12.40
CA LYS A 27 -6.03 -23.84 11.89
C LYS A 27 -5.21 -24.95 12.56
N TRP A 28 -5.45 -25.20 13.84
CA TRP A 28 -4.71 -26.17 14.65
C TRP A 28 -5.67 -27.14 15.38
N PRO A 29 -6.32 -28.06 14.64
CA PRO A 29 -7.43 -28.85 15.17
C PRO A 29 -7.05 -29.89 16.21
N ASN A 30 -5.78 -30.26 16.38
CA ASN A 30 -5.36 -31.24 17.40
C ASN A 30 -4.15 -30.77 18.22
N ASP A 31 -3.73 -29.52 18.05
CA ASP A 31 -2.55 -28.97 18.71
C ASP A 31 -2.96 -27.80 19.61
N TYR A 32 -3.22 -28.12 20.88
CA TYR A 32 -3.70 -27.14 21.85
C TYR A 32 -2.68 -26.02 22.11
N GLN A 33 -1.38 -26.35 22.14
CA GLN A 33 -0.33 -25.35 22.33
C GLN A 33 -0.31 -24.36 21.17
N MET A 34 -0.47 -24.86 19.94
CA MET A 34 -0.54 -24.00 18.76
C MET A 34 -1.84 -23.18 18.68
N ARG A 35 -2.96 -23.68 19.24
CA ARG A 35 -4.19 -22.88 19.38
C ARG A 35 -3.98 -21.72 20.34
N GLU A 36 -3.48 -21.98 21.54
CA GLU A 36 -3.21 -20.93 22.54
C GLU A 36 -2.23 -19.89 21.99
N HIS A 37 -1.16 -20.35 21.34
CA HIS A 37 -0.20 -19.48 20.69
C HIS A 37 -0.84 -18.60 19.59
N CYS A 38 -1.71 -19.20 18.76
CA CYS A 38 -2.47 -18.49 17.74
C CYS A 38 -3.39 -17.44 18.35
N GLU A 39 -4.18 -17.79 19.36
CA GLU A 39 -5.13 -16.87 20.02
C GLU A 39 -4.40 -15.68 20.62
N LYS A 40 -3.29 -15.94 21.32
CA LYS A 40 -2.43 -14.90 21.88
C LYS A 40 -1.91 -13.95 20.79
N GLN A 41 -1.36 -14.48 19.70
CA GLN A 41 -0.87 -13.66 18.58
C GLN A 41 -1.96 -12.81 17.94
N GLN A 42 -3.17 -13.34 17.79
CA GLN A 42 -4.30 -12.61 17.21
C GLN A 42 -4.79 -11.49 18.12
N ILE A 43 -4.83 -11.71 19.43
CA ILE A 43 -5.20 -10.68 20.42
C ILE A 43 -4.15 -9.56 20.45
N GLU A 44 -2.87 -9.92 20.55
CA GLU A 44 -1.76 -8.95 20.57
C GLU A 44 -1.74 -8.13 19.27
N ALA A 45 -1.90 -8.77 18.11
CA ALA A 45 -1.94 -8.09 16.83
C ALA A 45 -3.17 -7.15 16.70
N ASN A 46 -4.33 -7.54 17.23
CA ASN A 46 -5.51 -6.70 17.25
C ASN A 46 -5.30 -5.46 18.15
N GLN A 47 -4.74 -5.65 19.36
CA GLN A 47 -4.41 -4.53 20.25
C GLN A 47 -3.44 -3.54 19.59
N GLU A 48 -2.44 -4.06 18.89
CA GLU A 48 -1.50 -3.23 18.14
C GLU A 48 -2.17 -2.48 16.99
N LEU A 49 -3.08 -3.13 16.24
CA LEU A 49 -3.86 -2.47 15.20
C LEU A 49 -4.69 -1.30 15.76
N PHE A 50 -5.32 -1.50 16.91
CA PHE A 50 -6.07 -0.45 17.60
C PHE A 50 -5.16 0.71 18.03
N ALA A 51 -3.98 0.43 18.59
CA ALA A 51 -3.02 1.46 18.98
C ALA A 51 -2.56 2.29 17.77
N ILE A 52 -2.26 1.62 16.65
CA ILE A 52 -1.93 2.28 15.38
C ILE A 52 -3.09 3.17 14.92
N ALA A 53 -4.32 2.66 14.95
CA ALA A 53 -5.50 3.41 14.53
C ALA A 53 -5.77 4.64 15.43
N GLU A 54 -5.58 4.49 16.74
CA GLU A 54 -5.72 5.57 17.72
C GLU A 54 -4.70 6.68 17.48
N GLU A 55 -3.44 6.32 17.24
CA GLU A 55 -2.37 7.27 16.87
C GLU A 55 -2.74 8.08 15.61
N LYS A 56 -3.43 7.47 14.65
CA LYS A 56 -3.89 8.15 13.43
C LYS A 56 -5.21 8.89 13.59
N GLY A 57 -5.78 8.94 14.81
CA GLY A 57 -7.05 9.59 15.09
C GLY A 57 -8.26 8.89 14.47
N LEU A 58 -8.16 7.59 14.19
CA LEU A 58 -9.19 6.78 13.55
C LEU A 58 -10.07 6.01 14.54
N VAL A 59 -9.84 6.17 15.84
CA VAL A 59 -10.67 5.55 16.89
C VAL A 59 -11.60 6.61 17.48
N SER A 60 -12.90 6.30 17.49
CA SER A 60 -13.93 7.13 18.13
C SER A 60 -14.82 6.26 19.00
N ASN A 61 -15.04 6.67 20.26
CA ASN A 61 -15.82 5.93 21.24
C ASN A 61 -15.42 4.44 21.38
N GLY A 62 -14.11 4.14 21.29
CA GLY A 62 -13.59 2.78 21.38
C GLY A 62 -13.87 1.90 20.15
N THR A 63 -14.33 2.49 19.05
CA THR A 63 -14.57 1.80 17.77
C THR A 63 -13.69 2.37 16.66
N LEU A 64 -13.24 1.48 15.79
CA LEU A 64 -12.44 1.84 14.61
C LEU A 64 -13.34 2.51 13.57
N SER A 65 -12.94 3.68 13.06
CA SER A 65 -13.59 4.36 11.95
C SER A 65 -13.32 3.60 10.65
N THR A 66 -14.37 3.11 10.00
CA THR A 66 -14.30 2.35 8.74
C THR A 66 -15.09 3.01 7.61
N SER A 67 -15.10 4.34 7.54
CA SER A 67 -15.80 5.09 6.50
C SER A 67 -15.11 4.96 5.13
N ALA A 68 -15.92 4.77 4.08
CA ALA A 68 -15.45 4.71 2.70
C ALA A 68 -14.98 6.08 2.15
N SER A 69 -15.40 7.17 2.80
CA SER A 69 -15.00 8.55 2.51
C SER A 69 -13.74 8.99 3.26
N GLY A 70 -13.11 8.07 3.99
CA GLY A 70 -11.95 8.33 4.82
C GLY A 70 -10.71 8.85 4.09
N GLY A 71 -9.81 9.45 4.88
CA GLY A 71 -8.47 9.81 4.45
C GLY A 71 -7.59 8.57 4.15
N ASP A 72 -6.37 8.79 3.65
CA ASP A 72 -5.50 7.69 3.21
C ASP A 72 -5.24 6.62 4.28
N HIS A 73 -5.04 7.03 5.55
CA HIS A 73 -4.84 6.09 6.65
C HIS A 73 -6.03 5.14 6.84
N GLU A 74 -7.26 5.67 6.77
CA GLU A 74 -8.48 4.88 6.91
C GLU A 74 -8.66 3.91 5.73
N ARG A 75 -8.36 4.36 4.50
CA ARG A 75 -8.40 3.51 3.31
C ARG A 75 -7.38 2.37 3.37
N ILE A 76 -6.18 2.64 3.88
CA ILE A 76 -5.15 1.60 4.08
C ILE A 76 -5.64 0.54 5.06
N ILE A 77 -6.13 0.95 6.24
CA ILE A 77 -6.64 0.01 7.25
C ILE A 77 -7.81 -0.81 6.69
N ASN A 78 -8.80 -0.17 6.08
CA ASN A 78 -9.95 -0.85 5.49
C ASN A 78 -9.54 -1.87 4.41
N ARG A 79 -8.57 -1.52 3.55
CA ARG A 79 -8.04 -2.45 2.54
C ARG A 79 -7.39 -3.67 3.18
N CYS A 80 -6.55 -3.47 4.20
CA CYS A 80 -5.87 -4.55 4.89
C CYS A 80 -6.84 -5.47 5.63
N MET A 81 -7.84 -4.90 6.34
CA MET A 81 -8.92 -5.64 6.99
C MET A 81 -9.68 -6.50 5.98
N ASN A 82 -10.15 -5.91 4.88
CA ASN A 82 -10.90 -6.64 3.85
C ASN A 82 -10.09 -7.76 3.19
N LYS A 83 -8.78 -7.56 2.99
CA LYS A 83 -7.90 -8.57 2.37
C LYS A 83 -7.76 -9.83 3.22
N TRP A 84 -7.78 -9.68 4.55
CA TRP A 84 -7.54 -10.75 5.51
C TRP A 84 -8.78 -11.07 6.36
N GLU A 85 -9.96 -10.73 5.86
CA GLU A 85 -11.24 -11.09 6.45
C GLU A 85 -11.47 -12.60 6.40
N GLN A 86 -11.74 -13.18 7.56
CA GLN A 86 -12.06 -14.59 7.75
C GLN A 86 -13.57 -14.75 7.93
N LYS A 87 -14.31 -14.57 6.82
CA LYS A 87 -15.78 -14.55 6.79
C LYS A 87 -16.44 -15.74 7.50
N ARG A 88 -15.84 -16.93 7.37
CA ARG A 88 -16.32 -18.16 8.03
C ARG A 88 -16.43 -18.02 9.54
N PHE A 89 -15.50 -17.28 10.14
CA PHE A 89 -15.37 -17.11 11.59
C PHE A 89 -15.76 -15.70 12.04
N GLN A 90 -16.32 -14.87 11.14
CA GLN A 90 -16.70 -13.48 11.41
C GLN A 90 -15.57 -12.71 12.13
N THR A 91 -14.33 -12.96 11.71
CA THR A 91 -13.11 -12.40 12.30
C THR A 91 -12.13 -12.01 11.20
N TYR A 92 -10.94 -11.56 11.58
CA TYR A 92 -9.84 -11.26 10.69
C TYR A 92 -8.61 -12.07 11.11
N ASP A 93 -7.69 -12.32 10.18
CA ASP A 93 -6.33 -12.71 10.56
C ASP A 93 -5.57 -11.43 10.95
N PHE A 94 -5.70 -11.03 12.22
CA PHE A 94 -5.16 -9.78 12.74
C PHE A 94 -3.65 -9.71 12.62
N THR A 95 -2.93 -10.82 12.74
CA THR A 95 -1.49 -10.86 12.47
C THR A 95 -1.19 -10.38 11.04
N MET A 96 -1.94 -10.88 10.06
CA MET A 96 -1.78 -10.48 8.66
C MET A 96 -2.31 -9.07 8.36
N VAL A 97 -3.40 -8.65 9.00
CA VAL A 97 -3.89 -7.27 8.91
C VAL A 97 -2.85 -6.29 9.45
N THR A 98 -2.37 -6.50 10.66
CA THR A 98 -1.41 -5.60 11.33
C THR A 98 -0.11 -5.52 10.55
N HIS A 99 0.39 -6.66 10.05
CA HIS A 99 1.53 -6.68 9.15
C HIS A 99 1.29 -5.84 7.88
N CYS A 100 0.15 -6.03 7.22
CA CYS A 100 -0.25 -5.24 6.04
C CYS A 100 -0.32 -3.73 6.37
N VAL A 101 -0.95 -3.33 7.47
CA VAL A 101 -1.10 -1.91 7.84
C VAL A 101 0.26 -1.26 8.08
N LYS A 102 1.14 -1.89 8.87
CA LYS A 102 2.50 -1.38 9.12
C LYS A 102 3.25 -1.15 7.83
N GLN A 103 3.28 -2.19 7.00
CA GLN A 103 3.98 -2.18 5.73
C GLN A 103 3.46 -1.07 4.79
N GLN A 104 2.14 -0.84 4.78
CA GLN A 104 1.52 0.20 3.97
C GLN A 104 1.74 1.60 4.54
N PHE A 105 1.81 1.76 5.86
CA PHE A 105 2.14 3.03 6.51
C PHE A 105 3.61 3.40 6.35
N ASP A 106 4.51 2.42 6.33
CA ASP A 106 5.92 2.66 6.05
C ASP A 106 6.11 3.20 4.62
N SER A 107 5.50 2.55 3.61
CA SER A 107 5.48 3.08 2.23
C SER A 107 4.64 4.35 2.08
N TYR A 108 3.61 4.57 2.91
CA TYR A 108 2.87 5.83 2.92
C TYR A 108 3.80 6.97 3.31
N ARG A 109 4.51 6.84 4.43
CA ARG A 109 5.41 7.86 4.98
C ARG A 109 6.49 8.29 3.99
N SER A 110 7.02 7.38 3.17
CA SER A 110 8.01 7.72 2.14
C SER A 110 7.41 8.54 0.97
N THR A 111 6.09 8.57 0.81
CA THR A 111 5.40 9.26 -0.29
C THR A 111 4.84 10.64 0.06
N VAL A 112 4.65 10.98 1.35
CA VAL A 112 3.93 12.21 1.78
C VAL A 112 4.80 13.47 1.81
N ASP A 113 6.10 13.39 1.54
CA ASP A 113 7.04 14.54 1.53
C ASP A 113 6.80 15.56 0.39
N SER A 114 5.66 15.51 -0.29
CA SER A 114 5.33 16.40 -1.41
C SER A 114 3.91 16.97 -1.30
N ARG A 115 3.56 17.54 -0.13
CA ARG A 115 2.30 18.29 0.05
C ARG A 115 2.33 19.64 -0.69
N SER A 116 2.29 19.63 -2.02
CA SER A 116 1.52 20.65 -2.74
C SER A 116 0.13 20.05 -2.98
N GLY A 117 -0.92 20.88 -2.94
CA GLY A 117 -2.30 20.43 -3.24
C GLY A 117 -2.52 20.00 -4.69
N ASP A 118 -1.44 19.84 -5.47
CA ASP A 118 -1.50 19.46 -6.86
C ASP A 118 -1.65 17.96 -7.00
N LYS A 119 -2.49 17.56 -7.95
CA LYS A 119 -2.65 16.15 -8.31
C LYS A 119 -1.29 15.65 -8.83
N PRO A 120 -0.73 14.55 -8.28
CA PRO A 120 0.58 14.08 -8.71
C PRO A 120 0.58 13.78 -10.21
N THR A 121 1.58 14.31 -10.92
CA THR A 121 1.89 14.02 -12.32
C THR A 121 3.13 13.13 -12.40
N GLY A 122 3.65 12.88 -13.60
CA GLY A 122 4.80 12.02 -13.82
C GLY A 122 4.53 10.55 -13.45
N ILE A 123 5.62 9.84 -13.15
CA ILE A 123 5.60 8.44 -12.68
C ILE A 123 4.76 8.31 -11.39
N LYS A 124 4.92 9.21 -10.43
CA LYS A 124 4.15 9.21 -9.16
C LYS A 124 2.64 9.28 -9.41
N GLY A 125 2.21 10.18 -10.29
CA GLY A 125 0.81 10.31 -10.68
C GLY A 125 0.25 9.05 -11.34
N TYR A 126 1.02 8.47 -12.26
CA TYR A 126 0.65 7.22 -12.94
C TYR A 126 0.50 6.06 -11.94
N CYS A 127 1.50 5.84 -11.09
CA CYS A 127 1.52 4.75 -10.11
C CYS A 127 0.45 4.94 -9.02
N ALA A 128 0.25 6.16 -8.51
CA ALA A 128 -0.83 6.47 -7.57
C ALA A 128 -2.22 6.23 -8.16
N ASN A 129 -2.43 6.50 -9.46
CA ASN A 129 -3.69 6.21 -10.12
C ASN A 129 -3.92 4.70 -10.32
N LYS A 130 -2.85 3.95 -10.61
CA LYS A 130 -2.94 2.48 -10.78
C LYS A 130 -3.19 1.77 -9.44
N TRP A 131 -2.59 2.27 -8.37
CA TRP A 131 -2.63 1.68 -7.03
C TRP A 131 -3.12 2.70 -5.98
N PRO A 132 -4.39 3.13 -6.05
CA PRO A 132 -4.89 4.27 -5.30
C PRO A 132 -4.88 4.11 -3.78
N ASN A 133 -4.79 2.91 -3.24
CA ASN A 133 -4.70 2.70 -1.79
C ASN A 133 -3.65 1.66 -1.42
N ASP A 134 -2.77 1.28 -2.36
CA ASP A 134 -1.72 0.28 -2.15
C ASP A 134 -0.35 0.92 -2.32
N TYR A 135 0.16 1.51 -1.25
CA TYR A 135 1.36 2.33 -1.25
C TYR A 135 2.62 1.53 -1.51
N GLN A 136 2.66 0.26 -1.10
CA GLN A 136 3.72 -0.64 -1.54
C GLN A 136 3.71 -0.87 -3.04
N MET A 137 2.55 -1.12 -3.62
CA MET A 137 2.45 -1.30 -5.06
C MET A 137 2.73 0.00 -5.82
N ARG A 138 2.46 1.16 -5.22
CA ARG A 138 2.92 2.46 -5.74
C ARG A 138 4.43 2.53 -5.74
N GLU A 139 5.08 2.31 -4.60
CA GLU A 139 6.54 2.33 -4.48
C GLU A 139 7.21 1.35 -5.46
N HIS A 140 6.71 0.11 -5.53
CA HIS A 140 7.19 -0.88 -6.49
C HIS A 140 7.02 -0.42 -7.95
N CYS A 141 5.86 0.14 -8.29
CA CYS A 141 5.60 0.71 -9.62
C CYS A 141 6.56 1.87 -9.92
N GLU A 142 6.77 2.78 -8.95
CA GLU A 142 7.66 3.93 -9.12
C GLU A 142 9.10 3.47 -9.39
N ASN A 143 9.60 2.52 -8.60
CA ASN A 143 10.93 1.95 -8.79
C ASN A 143 11.09 1.27 -10.15
N GLN A 144 10.13 0.43 -10.56
CA GLN A 144 10.16 -0.21 -11.88
C GLN A 144 10.17 0.80 -13.03
N GLN A 145 9.42 1.90 -12.91
CA GLN A 145 9.36 2.92 -13.94
C GLN A 145 10.62 3.78 -13.98
N ILE A 146 11.24 4.05 -12.82
CA ILE A 146 12.53 4.75 -12.72
C ILE A 146 13.64 3.89 -13.32
N GLU A 147 13.72 2.62 -12.96
CA GLU A 147 14.71 1.66 -13.50
C GLU A 147 14.57 1.52 -15.02
N ALA A 148 13.35 1.31 -15.53
CA ALA A 148 13.12 1.22 -16.97
C ALA A 148 13.41 2.54 -17.71
N ASN A 149 13.18 3.69 -17.07
CA ASN A 149 13.59 4.98 -17.64
C ASN A 149 15.12 5.08 -17.72
N GLN A 150 15.84 4.69 -16.67
CA GLN A 150 17.31 4.66 -16.68
C GLN A 150 17.84 3.73 -17.78
N GLU A 151 17.24 2.56 -17.97
CA GLU A 151 17.58 1.63 -19.05
C GLU A 151 17.35 2.25 -20.44
N LEU A 152 16.20 2.91 -20.65
CA LEU A 152 15.92 3.65 -21.88
C LEU A 152 16.98 4.72 -22.16
N PHE A 153 17.39 5.47 -21.13
CA PHE A 153 18.45 6.47 -21.25
C PHE A 153 19.80 5.84 -21.59
N ALA A 154 20.16 4.72 -20.97
CA ALA A 154 21.39 3.99 -21.28
C ALA A 154 21.41 3.49 -22.74
N ILE A 155 20.30 2.92 -23.22
CA ILE A 155 20.15 2.53 -24.64
C ILE A 155 20.33 3.75 -25.54
N ALA A 156 19.73 4.88 -25.19
CA ALA A 156 19.83 6.09 -25.99
C ALA A 156 21.24 6.71 -25.98
N GLU A 157 21.95 6.69 -24.85
CA GLU A 157 23.33 7.17 -24.73
C GLU A 157 24.27 6.36 -25.63
N GLU A 158 24.14 5.02 -25.63
CA GLU A 158 24.92 4.14 -26.51
C GLU A 158 24.74 4.50 -27.99
N LYS A 159 23.54 4.99 -28.35
CA LYS A 159 23.20 5.38 -29.71
C LYS A 159 23.47 6.86 -30.01
N GLY A 160 24.06 7.61 -29.08
CA GLY A 160 24.36 9.03 -29.22
C GLY A 160 23.12 9.93 -29.29
N LEU A 161 21.98 9.48 -28.73
CA LEU A 161 20.69 10.15 -28.80
C LEU A 161 20.38 11.00 -27.56
N VAL A 162 21.24 10.99 -26.55
CA VAL A 162 21.10 11.84 -25.37
C VAL A 162 21.90 13.13 -25.56
N GLN A 163 21.22 14.27 -25.47
CA GLN A 163 21.82 15.60 -25.56
C GLN A 163 21.42 16.42 -24.34
N ASN A 164 22.41 16.94 -23.59
CA ASN A 164 22.19 17.73 -22.37
C ASN A 164 21.28 17.03 -21.34
N GLY A 165 21.40 15.71 -21.19
CA GLY A 165 20.58 14.92 -20.27
C GLY A 165 19.14 14.70 -20.73
N HIS A 166 18.80 15.05 -21.96
CA HIS A 166 17.49 14.81 -22.56
C HIS A 166 17.60 13.82 -23.71
N LEU A 167 16.62 12.92 -23.76
CA LEU A 167 16.44 12.00 -24.88
C LEU A 167 15.97 12.76 -26.12
N SER A 168 16.75 12.72 -27.20
CA SER A 168 16.39 13.27 -28.50
C SER A 168 15.95 12.13 -29.42
N ALA A 169 14.63 11.94 -29.57
CA ALA A 169 14.06 10.94 -30.46
C ALA A 169 13.11 11.60 -31.47
N SER A 170 13.57 11.81 -32.72
CA SER A 170 12.80 12.46 -33.77
C SER A 170 12.03 11.47 -34.66
N PRO A 171 10.77 11.75 -35.04
CA PRO A 171 10.06 10.96 -36.05
C PRO A 171 10.67 11.08 -37.45
N SER A 172 11.49 12.10 -37.70
CA SER A 172 12.25 12.29 -38.95
C SER A 172 13.72 11.83 -38.87
N GLY A 173 14.13 11.32 -37.71
CA GLY A 173 15.51 10.90 -37.44
C GLY A 173 15.93 9.62 -38.15
N ASN A 174 17.06 9.06 -37.70
CA ASN A 174 17.52 7.76 -38.18
C ASN A 174 16.56 6.61 -37.77
N ALA A 175 16.82 5.39 -38.24
CA ALA A 175 15.94 4.25 -37.98
C ALA A 175 15.72 3.99 -36.47
N THR A 176 16.77 4.14 -35.66
CA THR A 176 16.73 3.97 -34.20
C THR A 176 15.88 5.03 -33.54
N GLU A 177 16.06 6.31 -33.89
CA GLU A 177 15.22 7.41 -33.38
C GLU A 177 13.74 7.20 -33.68
N LYS A 178 13.43 6.73 -34.90
CA LYS A 178 12.05 6.43 -35.31
C LYS A 178 11.42 5.30 -34.49
N ILE A 179 12.20 4.27 -34.14
CA ILE A 179 11.73 3.16 -33.30
C ILE A 179 11.43 3.66 -31.89
N ILE A 180 12.39 4.35 -31.25
CA ILE A 180 12.22 4.89 -29.90
C ILE A 180 11.02 5.85 -29.84
N ASN A 181 10.94 6.80 -30.78
CA ASN A 181 9.84 7.75 -30.85
C ASN A 181 8.47 7.05 -30.99
N ARG A 182 8.39 6.02 -31.84
CA ARG A 182 7.16 5.21 -32.00
C ARG A 182 6.77 4.49 -30.71
N CYS A 183 7.74 3.87 -30.03
CA CYS A 183 7.51 3.14 -28.78
C CYS A 183 7.06 4.08 -27.64
N MET A 184 7.71 5.23 -27.49
CA MET A 184 7.31 6.27 -26.53
C MET A 184 5.89 6.74 -26.79
N ASN A 185 5.56 7.12 -28.02
CA ASN A 185 4.21 7.59 -28.36
C ASN A 185 3.13 6.53 -28.13
N LYS A 186 3.43 5.26 -28.40
CA LYS A 186 2.51 4.14 -28.16
C LYS A 186 2.14 3.99 -26.68
N TRP A 187 3.10 4.23 -25.79
CA TRP A 187 2.94 4.02 -24.35
C TRP A 187 2.86 5.32 -23.54
N GLU A 188 2.57 6.43 -24.21
CA GLU A 188 2.35 7.73 -23.60
C GLU A 188 1.12 7.71 -22.67
N LYS A 189 1.31 8.23 -21.46
CA LYS A 189 0.27 8.43 -20.46
C LYS A 189 -0.03 9.92 -20.32
N LYS A 190 -0.68 10.49 -21.35
CA LYS A 190 -1.00 11.93 -21.48
C LYS A 190 -1.58 12.55 -20.21
N ARG A 191 -2.52 11.85 -19.55
CA ARG A 191 -3.16 12.30 -18.30
C ARG A 191 -2.15 12.62 -17.18
N PHE A 192 -1.02 11.92 -17.17
CA PHE A 192 0.00 12.04 -16.14
C PHE A 192 1.27 12.70 -16.67
N GLN A 193 1.32 13.12 -17.94
CA GLN A 193 2.51 13.74 -18.54
C GLN A 193 3.76 12.85 -18.38
N THR A 194 3.59 11.54 -18.57
CA THR A 194 4.66 10.53 -18.45
C THR A 194 4.45 9.42 -19.48
N TYR A 195 5.37 8.45 -19.51
CA TYR A 195 5.26 7.22 -20.27
C TYR A 195 5.15 6.01 -19.33
N ASP A 196 4.69 4.88 -19.85
CA ASP A 196 4.94 3.59 -19.20
C ASP A 196 6.29 3.05 -19.67
N PHE A 197 7.35 3.38 -18.94
CA PHE A 197 8.73 3.16 -19.37
C PHE A 197 9.07 1.68 -19.51
N THR A 198 8.53 0.81 -18.65
CA THR A 198 8.69 -0.64 -18.79
C THR A 198 8.17 -1.13 -20.14
N MET A 199 7.01 -0.62 -20.59
CA MET A 199 6.46 -0.97 -21.89
C MET A 199 7.19 -0.30 -23.07
N VAL A 200 7.79 0.88 -22.86
CA VAL A 200 8.66 1.53 -23.85
C VAL A 200 9.93 0.71 -24.08
N VAL A 201 10.63 0.32 -23.01
CA VAL A 201 11.84 -0.52 -23.10
C VAL A 201 11.50 -1.84 -23.77
N TYR A 202 10.43 -2.52 -23.36
CA TYR A 202 10.00 -3.78 -23.97
C TYR A 202 9.66 -3.67 -25.47
N CYS A 203 9.34 -2.46 -25.95
CA CYS A 203 8.99 -2.22 -27.34
C CYS A 203 10.21 -2.00 -28.24
N ILE A 204 11.33 -1.56 -27.67
CA ILE A 204 12.60 -1.27 -28.37
C ILE A 204 13.35 -2.57 -28.62
#